data_AF-A0ABD3DX20-F1
#
_entry.id   AF-A0ABD3DX20-F1
#
_cell.length_a   1.000
_cell.length_b   1.000
_cell.length_c   1.000
_cell.angle_alpha   90.00
_cell.angle_beta   90.00
_cell.angle_gamma   90.00
#
_symmetry.space_group_name_H-M   'P 1'
#
loop_
_entity.id
_entity.type
_entity.pdbx_description
1 polymer ?
#
loop_
_entity_poly.entity_id
_entity_poly.type
_entity_poly.pdbx_seq_one_letter_code
_entity_poly.pdbx_strand_id
1 'polypeptide(L)'
;MTRLSHSDFSYTMQKDAVSAVSADVFFATSRFPNYKIGDNNQIVEVKEDYKTSSMKDVVARETALLLEQQKRLSVRDLASKFEKGFAVGSKLSNEARLKEAASLDKHVLLKKLRDALEALRGRVAGKNKDDVEEAIAMMIKTDLLMRL
;
A
#
# COMPACT_ATOMS: atom_id res chain seq x y z
N MET A 1 -8.39 38.89 59.91
CA MET A 1 -8.42 39.08 58.44
C MET A 1 -8.34 37.68 57.83
N THR A 2 -9.43 37.27 57.19
CA THR A 2 -9.73 35.92 56.67
C THR A 2 -9.20 35.76 55.25
N ARG A 3 -8.84 34.53 54.83
CA ARG A 3 -9.16 33.85 53.53
C ARG A 3 -8.34 32.55 53.41
N LEU A 4 -8.97 31.39 53.60
CA LEU A 4 -9.69 30.54 52.63
C LEU A 4 -8.77 29.51 51.95
N SER A 5 -8.86 28.28 52.45
CA SER A 5 -8.41 27.03 51.83
C SER A 5 -9.15 26.79 50.51
N HIS A 6 -8.40 26.60 49.42
CA HIS A 6 -8.88 26.01 48.17
C HIS A 6 -7.94 24.83 47.90
N SER A 7 -8.41 23.59 48.05
CA SER A 7 -9.25 22.83 47.10
C SER A 7 -8.34 21.88 46.33
N ASP A 8 -8.46 20.60 46.68
CA ASP A 8 -7.85 19.45 46.02
C ASP A 8 -8.09 19.51 44.50
N PHE A 9 -7.06 19.84 43.72
CA PHE A 9 -7.07 19.61 42.28
C PHE A 9 -6.47 18.23 42.00
N SER A 10 -7.29 17.20 42.25
CA SER A 10 -7.03 15.87 41.71
C SER A 10 -7.17 15.95 40.19
N TYR A 11 -6.05 15.93 39.47
CA TYR A 11 -6.07 15.74 38.03
C TYR A 11 -6.30 14.26 37.76
N THR A 12 -7.56 13.88 37.54
CA THR A 12 -7.89 12.59 36.93
C THR A 12 -7.45 12.66 35.47
N MET A 13 -6.22 12.22 35.18
CA MET A 13 -5.74 12.06 33.81
C MET A 13 -6.57 10.97 33.14
N GLN A 14 -7.50 11.39 32.27
CA GLN A 14 -8.16 10.55 31.27
C GLN A 14 -7.08 9.78 30.49
N LYS A 15 -7.17 8.45 30.50
CA LYS A 15 -6.38 7.57 29.62
C LYS A 15 -6.95 7.63 28.20
N ASP A 16 -6.80 8.77 27.53
CA ASP A 16 -6.93 8.82 26.08
C ASP A 16 -5.54 8.93 25.46
N ALA A 17 -5.18 7.88 24.73
CA ALA A 17 -3.88 7.68 24.12
C ALA A 17 -3.66 8.71 23.01
N VAL A 18 -3.14 9.88 23.37
CA VAL A 18 -2.53 10.79 22.40
C VAL A 18 -1.06 10.40 22.28
N SER A 19 -0.66 9.90 21.13
CA SER A 19 0.74 9.55 20.83
C SER A 19 1.61 10.81 20.96
N ALA A 20 2.40 10.90 22.01
CA ALA A 20 3.30 12.02 22.23
C ALA A 20 4.32 12.11 21.08
N VAL A 21 4.30 13.23 20.37
CA VAL A 21 5.19 13.58 19.25
C VAL A 21 6.54 14.03 19.80
N SER A 22 7.23 13.14 20.50
CA SER A 22 8.57 13.33 21.05
C SER A 22 9.40 12.05 20.86
N ALA A 23 9.35 11.46 19.67
CA ALA A 23 10.02 10.20 19.36
C ALA A 23 11.56 10.28 19.39
N ASP A 24 12.12 11.50 19.35
CA ASP A 24 13.57 11.71 19.25
C ASP A 24 14.28 11.82 20.61
N VAL A 25 13.55 11.85 21.72
CA VAL A 25 14.12 11.92 23.07
C VAL A 25 13.48 10.87 23.97
N PHE A 26 14.16 9.72 24.08
CA PHE A 26 13.84 8.73 25.10
C PHE A 26 14.47 9.15 26.43
N PHE A 27 13.66 9.72 27.32
CA PHE A 27 14.05 9.82 28.73
C PHE A 27 13.98 8.44 29.36
N ALA A 28 15.02 8.04 30.10
CA ALA A 28 15.05 6.75 30.78
C ALA A 28 13.90 6.58 31.78
N THR A 29 13.31 7.68 32.26
CA THR A 29 12.16 7.69 33.17
C THR A 29 11.26 8.88 32.86
N SER A 30 9.94 8.69 32.91
CA SER A 30 8.94 9.77 32.80
C SER A 30 8.75 10.55 34.11
N ARG A 31 9.62 10.35 35.10
CA ARG A 31 9.60 10.98 36.42
C ARG A 31 10.90 11.75 36.65
N PHE A 32 10.80 12.81 37.46
CA PHE A 32 11.97 13.55 37.90
C PHE A 32 12.89 12.65 38.76
N PRO A 33 14.22 12.80 38.64
CA PRO A 33 15.16 12.03 39.45
C PRO A 33 14.88 12.20 40.95
N ASN A 34 14.90 11.10 41.70
CA ASN A 34 14.80 11.14 43.15
C ASN A 34 16.13 11.67 43.71
N TYR A 35 16.11 12.88 44.26
CA TYR A 35 17.25 13.42 45.01
C TYR A 35 16.90 13.58 46.48
N LYS A 36 17.90 13.45 47.35
CA LYS A 36 17.81 13.79 48.77
C LYS A 36 18.70 15.01 49.03
N ILE A 37 18.23 15.97 49.82
CA ILE A 37 19.04 17.11 50.24
C ILE A 37 19.79 16.68 51.49
N GLY A 38 21.11 16.60 51.42
CA GLY A 38 21.99 16.31 52.55
C GLY A 38 22.31 17.56 53.37
N ASP A 39 23.10 17.37 54.43
CA ASP A 39 23.54 18.48 55.28
C ASP A 39 24.28 19.55 54.45
N ASN A 40 24.08 20.83 54.78
CA ASN A 40 24.54 22.00 54.01
C ASN A 40 23.89 22.16 52.62
N ASN A 41 22.64 21.73 52.44
CA ASN A 41 21.85 21.91 51.22
C ASN A 41 22.46 21.26 49.96
N GLN A 42 23.29 20.24 50.11
CA GLN A 42 23.90 19.55 48.97
C GLN A 42 22.96 18.49 48.41
N ILE A 43 22.80 18.46 47.09
CA ILE A 43 21.97 17.46 46.40
C ILE A 43 22.74 16.14 46.38
N VAL A 44 22.24 15.13 47.10
CA VAL A 44 22.76 13.76 47.08
C VAL A 44 21.93 12.95 46.08
N GLU A 45 22.57 12.58 44.97
CA GLU A 45 21.96 11.75 43.93
C GLU A 45 21.78 10.32 44.46
N VAL A 46 20.53 9.86 44.54
CA VAL A 46 20.23 8.48 44.92
C VAL A 46 20.53 7.63 43.69
N LYS A 47 21.67 6.94 43.71
CA LYS A 47 22.01 5.96 42.67
C LYS A 47 21.12 4.75 42.83
N GLU A 48 19.97 4.77 42.16
CA GLU A 48 19.26 3.53 41.85
C GLU A 48 20.08 2.80 40.79
N ASP A 49 20.43 1.54 41.08
CA ASP A 49 21.19 0.65 40.21
C ASP A 49 20.32 0.20 39.02
N TYR A 50 19.94 1.12 38.15
CA TYR A 50 19.51 0.74 36.81
C TYR A 50 20.76 0.18 36.14
N LYS A 51 20.75 -1.13 35.85
CA LYS A 51 21.71 -1.78 34.97
C LYS A 51 21.49 -1.24 33.56
N THR A 52 21.81 0.03 33.34
CA THR A 52 21.87 0.66 32.03
C THR A 52 22.98 -0.08 31.31
N SER A 53 22.59 -0.88 30.31
CA SER A 53 23.55 -1.47 29.39
C SER A 53 24.47 -0.37 28.92
N SER A 54 25.78 -0.60 29.05
CA SER A 54 26.81 0.33 28.60
C SER A 54 26.49 0.82 27.19
N MET A 55 26.71 2.10 26.89
CA MET A 55 26.50 2.66 25.55
C MET A 55 27.13 1.78 24.45
N LYS A 56 28.27 1.14 24.76
CA LYS A 56 28.95 0.20 23.86
C LYS A 56 28.11 -1.05 23.57
N ASP A 57 27.40 -1.57 24.55
CA ASP A 57 26.54 -2.75 24.41
C ASP A 57 25.30 -2.43 23.57
N VAL A 58 24.75 -1.21 23.71
CA VAL A 58 23.63 -0.74 22.89
C VAL A 58 24.07 -0.60 21.44
N VAL A 59 25.20 0.06 21.19
CA VAL A 59 25.78 0.22 19.84
C VAL A 59 26.08 -1.15 19.21
N ALA A 60 26.63 -2.10 19.97
CA ALA A 60 26.91 -3.44 19.46
C ALA A 60 25.63 -4.19 19.04
N ARG A 61 24.56 -4.09 19.83
CA ARG A 61 23.27 -4.72 19.52
C ARG A 61 22.60 -4.11 18.29
N GLU A 62 22.59 -2.78 18.20
CA GLU A 62 22.04 -2.07 17.03
C GLU A 62 22.83 -2.37 15.75
N THR A 63 24.16 -2.41 15.85
CA THR A 63 25.03 -2.75 14.71
C THR A 63 24.76 -4.17 14.20
N ALA A 64 24.54 -5.13 15.11
CA ALA A 64 24.19 -6.51 14.73
C ALA A 64 22.84 -6.58 14.01
N LEU A 65 21.82 -5.87 14.52
CA LEU A 65 20.49 -5.78 13.90
C LEU A 65 20.55 -5.15 12.50
N LEU A 66 21.28 -4.05 12.34
CA LEU A 66 21.43 -3.38 11.04
C LEU A 66 22.17 -4.26 10.02
N LEU A 67 23.18 -5.01 10.48
CA LEU A 67 23.91 -5.95 9.63
C LEU A 67 23.02 -7.12 9.18
N GLU A 68 22.19 -7.64 10.07
CA GLU A 68 21.22 -8.70 9.77
C GLU A 68 20.15 -8.23 8.78
N GLN A 69 19.69 -6.99 8.91
CA GLN A 69 18.74 -6.37 7.97
C GLN A 69 19.35 -6.08 6.59
N GLN A 70 20.67 -6.05 6.48
CA GLN A 70 21.36 -5.71 5.25
C GLN A 70 21.28 -6.83 4.20
N LYS A 71 20.16 -6.92 3.48
CA LYS A 71 20.00 -7.81 2.31
C LYS A 71 20.77 -7.27 1.09
N ARG A 72 22.10 -7.31 1.12
CA ARG A 72 22.91 -7.06 -0.08
C ARG A 72 22.74 -8.23 -1.04
N LEU A 73 22.17 -7.96 -2.21
CA LEU A 73 22.13 -8.92 -3.30
C LEU A 73 23.46 -8.87 -4.04
N SER A 74 24.00 -10.04 -4.40
CA SER A 74 25.13 -10.06 -5.34
C SER A 74 24.65 -9.59 -6.71
N VAL A 75 25.58 -9.12 -7.55
CA VAL A 75 25.27 -8.76 -8.96
C VAL A 75 24.64 -9.95 -9.70
N ARG A 76 25.08 -11.17 -9.39
CA ARG A 76 24.49 -12.41 -9.91
C ARG A 76 23.04 -12.57 -9.47
N ASP A 77 22.74 -12.37 -8.18
CA ASP A 77 21.36 -12.48 -7.67
C ASP A 77 20.46 -11.43 -8.30
N LEU A 78 20.97 -10.21 -8.46
CA LEU A 78 20.26 -9.11 -9.11
C LEU A 78 19.94 -9.44 -10.56
N ALA A 79 20.93 -9.90 -11.34
CA ALA A 79 20.73 -10.35 -12.72
C ALA A 79 19.68 -11.48 -12.81
N SER A 80 19.74 -12.46 -11.91
CA SER A 80 18.77 -13.56 -11.88
C SER A 80 17.34 -13.07 -11.60
N LYS A 81 17.18 -12.04 -10.76
CA LYS A 81 15.87 -11.44 -10.47
C LYS A 81 15.33 -10.66 -11.66
N PHE A 82 16.20 -9.92 -12.37
CA PHE A 82 15.82 -9.24 -13.60
C PHE A 82 15.35 -10.22 -14.66
N GLU A 83 16.10 -11.28 -14.91
CA GLU A 83 15.76 -12.27 -15.94
C GLU A 83 14.45 -12.99 -15.61
N LYS A 84 14.23 -13.36 -14.34
CA LYS A 84 12.96 -13.94 -13.88
C LYS A 84 11.80 -12.97 -14.02
N GLY A 85 11.98 -11.70 -13.63
CA GLY A 85 10.97 -10.66 -13.78
C GLY A 85 10.63 -10.36 -15.24
N PHE A 86 11.64 -10.32 -16.10
CA PHE A 86 11.48 -10.13 -17.53
C PHE A 86 10.77 -11.32 -18.20
N ALA A 87 11.11 -12.55 -17.83
CA ALA A 87 10.44 -13.75 -18.35
C ALA A 87 8.95 -13.78 -17.98
N VAL A 88 8.58 -13.35 -16.76
CA VAL A 88 7.17 -13.24 -16.35
C VAL A 88 6.46 -12.12 -17.10
N GLY A 89 7.08 -10.94 -17.22
CA GLY A 89 6.53 -9.80 -17.96
C GLY A 89 6.32 -10.09 -19.46
N SER A 90 7.27 -10.80 -20.08
CA SER A 90 7.17 -11.20 -21.49
C SER A 90 6.01 -12.19 -21.72
N LYS A 91 5.82 -13.16 -20.81
CA LYS A 91 4.68 -14.10 -20.89
C LYS A 91 3.33 -13.37 -20.81
N LEU A 92 3.18 -12.43 -19.88
CA LEU A 92 1.97 -11.62 -19.76
C LEU A 92 1.73 -10.73 -20.99
N SER A 93 2.79 -10.12 -21.52
CA SER A 93 2.71 -9.30 -22.74
C SER A 93 2.27 -10.13 -23.96
N ASN A 94 2.85 -11.32 -24.13
CA ASN A 94 2.48 -12.22 -25.22
C ASN A 94 1.03 -12.73 -25.08
N GLU A 95 0.57 -13.04 -23.87
CA GLU A 95 -0.83 -13.42 -23.64
C GLU A 95 -1.79 -12.28 -23.99
N ALA A 96 -1.47 -11.04 -23.62
CA ALA A 96 -2.27 -9.87 -23.97
C ALA A 96 -2.36 -9.69 -25.50
N ARG A 97 -1.23 -9.83 -26.21
CA ARG A 97 -1.19 -9.73 -27.68
C ARG A 97 -1.97 -10.84 -28.38
N LEU A 98 -1.95 -12.06 -27.84
CA LEU A 98 -2.74 -13.18 -28.40
C LEU A 98 -4.25 -12.94 -28.21
N LYS A 99 -4.67 -12.43 -27.05
CA LYS A 99 -6.07 -12.04 -26.81
C LYS A 99 -6.50 -10.88 -27.71
N GLU A 100 -5.63 -9.90 -27.90
CA GLU A 100 -5.87 -8.78 -28.82
C GLU A 100 -6.01 -9.25 -30.27
N ALA A 101 -5.12 -10.13 -30.74
CA ALA A 101 -5.19 -10.72 -32.07
C ALA A 101 -6.48 -11.54 -32.29
N ALA A 102 -6.87 -12.38 -31.31
CA ALA A 102 -8.12 -13.13 -31.36
C ALA A 102 -9.36 -12.21 -31.36
N SER A 103 -9.30 -11.09 -30.63
CA SER A 103 -10.35 -10.06 -30.65
C SER A 103 -10.43 -9.37 -32.02
N LEU A 104 -9.29 -9.08 -32.65
CA LEU A 104 -9.24 -8.47 -33.97
C LEU A 104 -9.87 -9.37 -35.04
N ASP A 105 -9.63 -10.68 -34.99
CA ASP A 105 -10.29 -11.66 -35.88
C ASP A 105 -11.81 -11.69 -35.67
N LYS A 106 -12.28 -11.56 -34.42
CA LYS A 106 -13.71 -11.42 -34.11
C LYS A 106 -14.29 -10.16 -34.74
N HIS A 107 -13.58 -9.02 -34.70
CA HIS A 107 -14.03 -7.79 -35.35
C HIS A 107 -14.08 -7.92 -36.88
N VAL A 108 -13.12 -8.62 -37.50
CA VAL A 108 -13.11 -8.88 -38.95
C VAL A 108 -14.32 -9.75 -39.34
N LEU A 109 -14.64 -10.79 -38.58
CA LEU A 109 -15.79 -11.66 -38.85
C LEU A 109 -17.13 -10.90 -38.70
N LEU A 110 -17.28 -10.11 -37.64
CA LEU A 110 -18.46 -9.27 -37.43
C LEU A 110 -18.62 -8.25 -38.56
N LYS A 111 -17.53 -7.64 -39.04
CA LYS A 111 -17.59 -6.75 -40.20
C LYS A 111 -18.11 -7.46 -41.45
N LYS A 112 -17.55 -8.63 -41.78
CA LYS A 112 -18.00 -9.41 -42.95
C LYS A 112 -19.47 -9.82 -42.87
N LEU A 113 -19.93 -10.21 -41.68
CA LEU A 113 -21.33 -10.55 -41.45
C LEU A 113 -22.25 -9.34 -41.66
N ARG A 114 -21.86 -8.17 -41.16
CA ARG A 114 -22.60 -6.92 -41.38
C ARG A 114 -22.70 -6.58 -42.86
N ASP A 115 -21.57 -6.66 -43.58
CA ASP A 115 -21.53 -6.36 -45.01
C ASP A 115 -22.44 -7.32 -45.80
N ALA A 116 -22.50 -8.60 -45.42
CA ALA A 116 -23.39 -9.58 -46.02
C ALA A 116 -24.88 -9.29 -45.76
N LEU A 117 -25.22 -8.89 -44.53
CA LEU A 117 -26.59 -8.49 -44.16
C LEU A 117 -27.02 -7.21 -44.88
N GLU A 118 -26.14 -6.20 -44.99
CA GLU A 118 -26.43 -4.96 -45.72
C GLU A 118 -26.64 -5.24 -47.22
N ALA A 119 -25.85 -6.15 -47.79
CA ALA A 119 -26.05 -6.60 -49.16
C ALA A 119 -27.36 -7.38 -49.35
N LEU A 120 -27.85 -8.09 -48.32
CA LEU A 120 -29.10 -8.83 -48.37
C LEU A 120 -30.31 -7.90 -48.21
N ARG A 121 -30.19 -6.85 -47.40
CA ARG A 121 -31.24 -5.88 -47.06
C ARG A 121 -31.96 -5.30 -48.28
N GLY A 122 -31.23 -4.97 -49.34
CA GLY A 122 -31.81 -4.44 -50.59
C GLY A 122 -32.44 -5.49 -51.50
N ARG A 123 -32.29 -6.78 -51.18
CA ARG A 123 -32.75 -7.93 -51.99
C ARG A 123 -33.92 -8.69 -51.35
N VAL A 124 -34.26 -8.40 -50.10
CA VAL A 124 -35.36 -9.05 -49.36
C VAL A 124 -36.53 -8.08 -49.14
N ALA A 125 -37.76 -8.62 -49.04
CA ALA A 125 -38.98 -7.85 -48.84
C ALA A 125 -39.90 -8.51 -47.80
N GLY A 126 -40.83 -7.72 -47.24
CA GLY A 126 -41.77 -8.17 -46.22
C GLY A 126 -41.04 -8.57 -44.93
N LYS A 127 -41.56 -9.60 -44.25
CA LYS A 127 -41.05 -10.06 -42.95
C LYS A 127 -39.54 -10.36 -42.94
N ASN A 128 -39.01 -10.92 -44.03
CA ASN A 128 -37.58 -11.21 -44.14
C ASN A 128 -36.71 -9.93 -44.14
N LYS A 129 -37.26 -8.80 -44.59
CA LYS A 129 -36.57 -7.51 -44.52
C LYS A 129 -36.52 -7.01 -43.09
N ASP A 130 -37.62 -7.13 -42.36
CA ASP A 130 -37.70 -6.74 -40.95
C ASP A 130 -36.71 -7.57 -40.11
N ASP A 131 -36.62 -8.87 -40.35
CA ASP A 131 -35.67 -9.77 -39.68
C ASP A 131 -34.20 -9.38 -39.97
N VAL A 132 -33.88 -8.98 -41.21
CA VAL A 132 -32.53 -8.51 -41.58
C VAL A 132 -32.21 -7.16 -40.94
N GLU A 133 -33.18 -6.24 -40.86
CA GLU A 133 -32.99 -4.96 -40.18
C GLU A 133 -32.80 -5.14 -38.66
N GLU A 134 -33.53 -6.08 -38.04
CA GLU A 134 -33.34 -6.44 -36.64
C GLU A 134 -31.96 -7.06 -36.38
N ALA A 135 -31.52 -7.97 -37.26
CA ALA A 135 -30.18 -8.58 -37.17
C ALA A 135 -29.07 -7.52 -37.28
N ILE A 136 -29.20 -6.54 -38.18
CA ILE A 136 -28.26 -5.43 -38.30
C ILE A 136 -28.28 -4.56 -37.02
N ALA A 137 -29.46 -4.27 -36.47
CA ALA A 137 -29.59 -3.50 -35.23
C ALA A 137 -28.95 -4.22 -34.03
N MET A 138 -29.16 -5.53 -33.90
CA MET A 138 -28.52 -6.37 -32.88
C MET A 138 -26.99 -6.34 -33.02
N MET A 139 -26.46 -6.42 -34.25
CA MET A 139 -25.02 -6.35 -34.47
C MET A 139 -24.42 -5.00 -34.06
N ILE A 140 -25.08 -3.89 -34.40
CA ILE A 140 -24.66 -2.54 -33.97
C ILE A 140 -24.64 -2.46 -32.44
N LYS A 141 -25.65 -3.03 -31.77
CA LYS A 141 -25.72 -3.09 -30.31
C LYS A 141 -24.56 -3.91 -29.72
N THR A 142 -24.21 -5.05 -30.32
CA THR A 142 -23.06 -5.86 -29.85
C THR A 142 -21.71 -5.19 -30.08
N ASP A 143 -21.54 -4.44 -31.17
CA ASP A 143 -20.29 -3.70 -31.42
C ASP A 143 -20.12 -2.53 -30.44
N LEU A 144 -21.22 -1.86 -30.07
CA LEU A 144 -21.24 -0.85 -29.00
C LEU A 144 -20.89 -1.43 -27.63
N LEU A 145 -21.40 -2.62 -27.30
CA LEU A 145 -21.11 -3.30 -26.03
C LEU A 145 -19.66 -3.77 -25.90
N MET A 146 -18.98 -4.09 -27.01
CA MET A 146 -17.57 -4.49 -26.97
C MET A 146 -16.58 -3.31 -26.96
N ARG A 147 -17.04 -2.08 -27.13
CA ARG A 147 -16.23 -0.85 -27.07
C ARG A 147 -16.24 -0.20 -25.68
N LEU A 148 -17.05 -0.68 -24.75
CA LEU A 148 -17.13 -0.27 -23.33
C LEU A 148 -16.35 -1.26 -22.46
#